data_AF-A0A6B2G7Z0-F1
#
_entry.id   AF-A0A6B2G7Z0-F1
#
_cell.length_a   1.000
_cell.length_b   1.000
_cell.length_c   1.000
_cell.angle_alpha   90.00
_cell.angle_beta   90.00
_cell.angle_gamma   90.00
#
_symmetry.space_group_name_H-M   'P 1'
#
loop_
_entity.id
_entity.type
_entity.pdbx_description
1 polymer ?
#
loop_
_entity_poly.entity_id
_entity_poly.type
_entity_poly.pdbx_seq_one_letter_code
_entity_poly.pdbx_strand_id
1 'polypeptide(L)'
;LIIQNKLVDTQILTDLDAIEKAIVTHEADTIACVMTTSSCFAPRAPDFLKSVGDICRKYNIPHLLNNAYGVQVFEYAKMITKTMQSSRLDLVVQSTDKNFMVPVGGSIVAANQQELLKIVANTYAGTTATLNRNNLF
;
A
#
# COMPACT_ATOMS: atom_id res chain seq x y z
N LEU A 1 11.60 -7.67 6.95
CA LEU A 1 10.99 -8.30 8.13
C LEU A 1 9.52 -8.57 7.84
N ILE A 2 8.98 -9.73 8.23
CA ILE A 2 7.54 -10.02 8.11
C ILE A 2 6.95 -10.00 9.52
N ILE A 3 5.96 -9.14 9.74
CA ILE A 3 5.18 -9.13 10.98
C ILE A 3 4.00 -10.08 10.80
N GLN A 4 3.88 -11.05 11.69
CA GLN A 4 2.77 -11.98 11.65
C GLN A 4 1.49 -11.27 12.09
N ASN A 5 0.44 -11.45 11.32
CA ASN A 5 -0.90 -11.02 11.70
C ASN A 5 -1.48 -11.97 12.76
N LYS A 6 -2.49 -11.50 13.49
CA LYS A 6 -3.12 -12.27 14.57
C LYS A 6 -4.47 -12.82 14.14
N LEU A 7 -4.75 -14.07 14.51
CA LEU A 7 -6.08 -14.66 14.37
C LEU A 7 -6.98 -14.08 15.46
N VAL A 8 -8.09 -13.47 15.05
CA VAL A 8 -9.14 -12.96 15.92
C VAL A 8 -10.44 -13.56 15.42
N ASP A 9 -11.05 -14.40 16.25
CA ASP A 9 -12.21 -15.23 15.90
C ASP A 9 -11.96 -16.06 14.62
N THR A 10 -12.53 -15.65 13.50
CA THR A 10 -12.43 -16.33 12.20
C THR A 10 -11.59 -15.56 11.17
N GLN A 11 -11.01 -14.41 11.55
CA GLN A 11 -10.28 -13.52 10.66
C GLN A 11 -8.82 -13.33 11.08
N ILE A 12 -7.95 -13.14 10.10
CA ILE A 12 -6.54 -12.78 10.34
C ILE A 12 -6.39 -11.27 10.18
N LEU A 13 -6.12 -10.58 11.29
CA LEU A 13 -6.11 -9.12 11.41
C LEU A 13 -4.70 -8.58 11.70
N THR A 14 -4.48 -7.29 11.45
CA THR A 14 -3.20 -6.62 11.73
C THR A 14 -2.85 -6.68 13.21
N ASP A 15 -1.60 -7.04 13.50
CA ASP A 15 -1.04 -6.95 14.84
C ASP A 15 -0.27 -5.64 15.02
N LEU A 16 -0.95 -4.62 15.55
CA LEU A 16 -0.37 -3.29 15.77
C LEU A 16 0.77 -3.32 16.80
N ASP A 17 0.62 -4.12 17.85
CA ASP A 17 1.62 -4.24 18.93
C ASP A 17 2.90 -4.87 18.39
N ALA A 18 2.77 -5.89 17.54
CA ALA A 18 3.92 -6.51 16.89
C ALA A 18 4.63 -5.57 15.91
N ILE A 19 3.88 -4.72 15.17
CA ILE A 19 4.47 -3.70 14.30
C ILE A 19 5.26 -2.69 15.14
N GLU A 20 4.65 -2.13 16.19
CA GLU A 20 5.32 -1.12 17.02
C GLU A 20 6.52 -1.70 17.76
N LYS A 21 6.41 -2.93 18.28
CA LYS A 21 7.53 -3.65 18.88
C LYS A 21 8.68 -3.85 17.88
N ALA A 22 8.38 -4.22 16.64
CA ALA A 22 9.41 -4.39 15.62
C ALA A 22 10.10 -3.08 15.27
N ILE A 23 9.35 -1.98 15.19
CA ILE A 23 9.92 -0.64 14.97
C ILE A 23 10.89 -0.27 16.10
N VAL A 24 10.50 -0.49 17.35
CA VAL A 24 11.37 -0.20 18.50
C VAL A 24 12.60 -1.12 18.51
N THR A 25 12.43 -2.41 18.18
CA THR A 25 13.51 -3.40 18.21
C THR A 25 14.57 -3.12 17.15
N HIS A 26 14.16 -2.66 15.98
CA HIS A 26 15.07 -2.42 14.85
C HIS A 26 15.49 -0.95 14.71
N GLU A 27 14.97 -0.06 15.54
CA GLU A 27 15.13 1.40 15.45
C GLU A 27 14.48 1.97 14.17
N ALA A 28 13.67 3.02 14.33
CA ALA A 28 12.87 3.57 13.24
C ALA A 28 13.70 4.01 12.02
N ASP A 29 14.89 4.56 12.26
CA ASP A 29 15.76 5.10 11.20
C ASP A 29 16.37 4.03 10.30
N THR A 30 16.37 2.76 10.71
CA THR A 30 16.85 1.65 9.88
C THR A 30 15.75 1.09 8.96
N ILE A 31 14.50 1.51 9.16
CA ILE A 31 13.33 0.96 8.46
C ILE A 31 13.00 1.82 7.25
N ALA A 32 13.18 1.26 6.06
CA ALA A 32 12.88 1.95 4.81
C ALA A 32 11.38 2.32 4.68
N CYS A 33 10.49 1.39 5.05
CA CYS A 33 9.05 1.64 5.13
C CYS A 33 8.31 0.54 5.89
N VAL A 34 7.08 0.83 6.31
CA VAL A 34 6.07 -0.19 6.62
C VAL A 34 5.22 -0.41 5.37
N MET A 35 5.08 -1.68 4.96
CA MET A 35 4.25 -2.06 3.82
C MET A 35 2.97 -2.76 4.27
N THR A 36 1.83 -2.11 4.13
CA THR A 36 0.51 -2.70 4.40
C THR A 36 -0.12 -3.28 3.14
N THR A 37 -1.15 -4.11 3.31
CA THR A 37 -1.91 -4.72 2.22
C THR A 37 -3.41 -4.61 2.49
N SER A 38 -4.16 -4.05 1.53
CA SER A 38 -5.63 -4.00 1.59
C SER A 38 -6.24 -5.26 0.99
N SER A 39 -6.05 -5.47 -0.31
CA SER A 39 -6.62 -6.60 -1.04
C SER A 39 -5.83 -7.88 -0.78
N CYS A 40 -6.42 -8.83 -0.05
CA CYS A 40 -5.83 -10.12 0.29
C CYS A 40 -6.86 -11.26 0.26
N PHE A 41 -6.39 -12.51 0.29
CA PHE A 41 -7.25 -13.69 0.34
C PHE A 41 -7.79 -13.90 1.76
N ALA A 42 -9.08 -14.25 1.86
CA ALA A 42 -9.68 -14.69 3.11
C ALA A 42 -8.92 -15.94 3.64
N PRO A 43 -8.78 -16.10 4.97
CA PRO A 43 -9.45 -15.36 6.05
C PRO A 43 -8.73 -14.06 6.46
N ARG A 44 -7.70 -13.61 5.74
CA ARG A 44 -7.03 -12.34 6.04
C ARG A 44 -7.91 -11.16 5.66
N ALA A 45 -8.03 -10.22 6.58
CA ALA A 45 -8.66 -8.93 6.33
C ALA A 45 -7.63 -7.89 5.83
N PRO A 46 -8.10 -6.82 5.18
CA PRO A 46 -7.28 -5.64 4.91
C PRO A 46 -6.59 -5.13 6.18
N ASP A 47 -5.37 -4.63 6.04
CA ASP A 47 -4.69 -4.06 7.20
C ASP A 47 -5.41 -2.82 7.75
N PHE A 48 -5.25 -2.59 9.05
CA PHE A 48 -5.75 -1.40 9.75
C PHE A 48 -4.98 -0.14 9.34
N LEU A 49 -5.19 0.30 8.10
CA LEU A 49 -4.45 1.34 7.39
C LEU A 49 -4.27 2.63 8.18
N LYS A 50 -5.35 3.13 8.80
CA LYS A 50 -5.27 4.34 9.62
C LYS A 50 -4.40 4.13 10.86
N SER A 51 -4.60 3.04 11.58
CA SER A 51 -3.85 2.74 12.81
C SER A 51 -2.36 2.53 12.52
N VAL A 52 -2.04 1.80 11.45
CA VAL A 52 -0.64 1.64 11.00
C VAL A 52 -0.08 2.98 10.53
N GLY A 53 -0.86 3.77 9.79
CA GLY A 53 -0.45 5.11 9.38
C GLY A 53 -0.15 6.04 10.57
N ASP A 54 -0.88 5.90 11.68
CA ASP A 54 -0.68 6.72 12.88
C ASP A 54 0.65 6.32 13.56
N ILE A 55 0.97 5.03 13.58
CA ILE A 55 2.29 4.51 14.00
C ILE A 55 3.39 5.04 13.08
N CYS A 56 3.23 4.90 11.75
CA CYS A 56 4.20 5.40 10.77
C CYS A 56 4.44 6.91 10.89
N ARG A 57 3.39 7.69 11.18
CA ARG A 57 3.53 9.12 11.48
C ARG A 57 4.33 9.35 12.76
N LYS A 58 3.98 8.66 13.85
CA LYS A 58 4.63 8.77 15.16
C LYS A 58 6.14 8.53 15.08
N TYR A 59 6.55 7.49 14.37
CA TYR A 59 7.95 7.10 14.23
C TYR A 59 8.65 7.71 13.00
N ASN A 60 7.97 8.57 12.25
CA ASN A 60 8.46 9.15 11.01
C ASN A 60 8.93 8.11 9.96
N ILE A 61 8.27 6.95 9.87
CA ILE A 61 8.59 5.89 8.91
C ILE A 61 7.67 6.00 7.68
N PRO A 62 8.18 5.88 6.44
CA PRO A 62 7.35 5.84 5.25
C PRO A 62 6.34 4.69 5.26
N HIS A 63 5.15 4.92 4.73
CA HIS A 63 4.07 3.95 4.66
C HIS A 63 3.65 3.70 3.21
N LEU A 64 3.86 2.47 2.75
CA LEU A 64 3.49 1.98 1.42
C LEU A 64 2.31 1.02 1.52
N LEU A 65 1.28 1.22 0.71
CA LEU A 65 0.15 0.29 0.61
C LEU A 65 0.22 -0.52 -0.69
N ASN A 66 0.22 -1.83 -0.54
CA ASN A 66 -0.14 -2.76 -1.59
C ASN A 66 -1.69 -2.84 -1.71
N ASN A 67 -2.25 -2.18 -2.72
CA ASN A 67 -3.68 -2.20 -3.06
C ASN A 67 -3.94 -2.98 -4.35
N ALA A 68 -3.15 -4.02 -4.63
CA ALA A 68 -3.10 -4.78 -5.87
C ALA A 68 -4.43 -4.85 -6.65
N TYR A 69 -5.49 -5.39 -6.06
CA TYR A 69 -6.81 -5.53 -6.68
C TYR A 69 -7.92 -4.81 -5.90
N GLY A 70 -7.54 -3.76 -5.19
CA GLY A 70 -8.44 -3.03 -4.31
C GLY A 70 -9.15 -1.83 -4.93
N VAL A 71 -8.86 -1.46 -6.19
CA VAL A 71 -9.54 -0.32 -6.84
C VAL A 71 -11.01 -0.62 -7.07
N GLN A 72 -11.33 -1.89 -7.39
CA GLN A 72 -12.71 -2.35 -7.59
C GLN A 72 -13.55 -2.41 -6.30
N VAL A 73 -12.94 -2.21 -5.12
CA VAL A 73 -13.62 -2.25 -3.82
C VAL A 73 -13.79 -0.84 -3.27
N PHE A 74 -15.03 -0.36 -3.27
CA PHE A 74 -15.35 1.02 -2.89
C PHE A 74 -14.94 1.39 -1.46
N GLU A 75 -15.06 0.43 -0.54
CA GLU A 75 -14.67 0.57 0.86
C GLU A 75 -13.18 0.84 1.00
N TYR A 76 -12.35 0.23 0.14
CA TYR A 76 -10.90 0.42 0.16
C TYR A 76 -10.54 1.82 -0.34
N ALA A 77 -11.19 2.31 -1.39
CA ALA A 77 -10.99 3.68 -1.86
C ALA A 77 -11.32 4.71 -0.76
N LYS A 78 -12.43 4.52 -0.02
CA LYS A 78 -12.79 5.36 1.14
C LYS A 78 -11.74 5.28 2.26
N MET A 79 -11.34 4.07 2.63
CA MET A 79 -10.34 3.83 3.67
C MET A 79 -8.99 4.48 3.33
N ILE A 80 -8.52 4.33 2.10
CA ILE A 80 -7.27 4.92 1.58
C ILE A 80 -7.35 6.43 1.63
N THR A 81 -8.41 7.02 1.08
CA THR A 81 -8.61 8.47 1.04
C THR A 81 -8.61 9.06 2.45
N LYS A 82 -9.36 8.46 3.37
CA LYS A 82 -9.41 8.89 4.78
C LYS A 82 -8.03 8.78 5.45
N THR A 83 -7.28 7.71 5.15
CA THR A 83 -5.94 7.50 5.70
C THR A 83 -4.96 8.54 5.18
N MET A 84 -4.95 8.85 3.88
CA MET A 84 -4.10 9.90 3.30
C MET A 84 -4.40 11.30 3.87
N GLN A 85 -5.65 11.57 4.24
CA GLN A 85 -6.07 12.85 4.82
C GLN A 85 -5.73 12.97 6.32
N SER A 86 -5.92 11.89 7.08
CA SER A 86 -5.88 11.94 8.55
C SER A 86 -4.66 11.26 9.17
N SER A 87 -3.89 10.49 8.40
CA SER A 87 -2.77 9.67 8.84
C SER A 87 -1.59 9.70 7.86
N ARG A 88 -0.51 8.95 8.10
CA ARG A 88 0.59 8.81 7.12
C ARG A 88 0.30 7.65 6.17
N LEU A 89 0.24 7.95 4.88
CA LEU A 89 0.23 6.98 3.78
C LEU A 89 0.87 7.65 2.58
N ASP A 90 2.08 7.23 2.25
CA ASP A 90 2.93 7.92 1.29
C ASP A 90 2.65 7.45 -0.14
N LEU A 91 2.55 6.14 -0.34
CA LEU A 91 2.36 5.54 -1.66
C LEU A 91 1.32 4.43 -1.65
N VAL A 92 0.59 4.29 -2.75
CA VAL A 92 -0.35 3.20 -3.02
C VAL A 92 -0.04 2.60 -4.38
N VAL A 93 0.10 1.27 -4.45
CA VAL A 93 0.40 0.55 -5.69
C VAL A 93 -0.76 -0.39 -6.03
N GLN A 94 -1.20 -0.37 -7.29
CA GLN A 94 -2.41 -1.04 -7.77
C GLN A 94 -2.09 -1.73 -9.11
N SER A 95 -2.55 -2.95 -9.34
CA SER A 95 -2.36 -3.64 -10.63
C SER A 95 -3.38 -3.16 -11.65
N THR A 96 -3.00 -3.05 -12.93
CA THR A 96 -3.96 -2.62 -13.96
C THR A 96 -4.87 -3.77 -14.39
N ASP A 97 -4.32 -4.97 -14.57
CA ASP A 97 -5.06 -6.15 -15.02
C ASP A 97 -6.19 -6.53 -14.06
N LYS A 98 -5.90 -6.53 -12.75
CA LYS A 98 -6.88 -6.93 -11.73
C LYS A 98 -8.00 -5.94 -11.49
N ASN A 99 -7.84 -4.69 -11.94
CA ASN A 99 -8.81 -3.62 -11.67
C ASN A 99 -9.49 -3.08 -12.93
N PHE A 100 -8.91 -3.26 -14.12
CA PHE A 100 -9.42 -2.66 -15.37
C PHE A 100 -9.58 -3.67 -16.52
N MET A 101 -9.47 -4.97 -16.26
CA MET A 101 -9.67 -6.03 -17.26
C MET A 101 -8.74 -5.89 -18.49
N VAL A 102 -7.50 -5.45 -18.26
CA VAL A 102 -6.46 -5.35 -19.29
C VAL A 102 -5.45 -6.50 -19.15
N PRO A 103 -4.61 -6.78 -20.16
CA PRO A 103 -3.52 -7.74 -20.03
C PRO A 103 -2.59 -7.43 -18.86
N VAL A 104 -2.02 -8.49 -18.27
CA VAL A 104 -1.01 -8.39 -17.19
C VAL A 104 0.20 -7.61 -17.69
N GLY A 105 0.77 -6.76 -16.81
CA GLY A 105 2.04 -6.08 -17.07
C GLY A 105 2.07 -4.60 -16.67
N GLY A 106 0.95 -4.04 -16.22
CA GLY A 106 0.87 -2.65 -15.77
C GLY A 106 0.54 -2.51 -14.27
N SER A 107 0.94 -1.36 -13.72
CA SER A 107 0.51 -0.92 -12.39
C SER A 107 0.31 0.59 -12.35
N ILE A 108 -0.49 1.05 -11.40
CA ILE A 108 -0.68 2.46 -11.08
C ILE A 108 -0.05 2.71 -9.72
N VAL A 109 0.80 3.73 -9.65
CA VAL A 109 1.34 4.27 -8.41
C VAL A 109 0.64 5.60 -8.12
N ALA A 110 0.04 5.73 -6.93
CA ALA A 110 -0.64 6.93 -6.48
C ALA A 110 -0.05 7.43 -5.17
N ALA A 111 -0.05 8.76 -4.98
CA ALA A 111 0.40 9.42 -3.76
C ALA A 111 -0.44 10.68 -3.53
N ASN A 112 -0.46 11.16 -2.29
CA ASN A 112 -1.04 12.47 -1.98
C ASN A 112 -0.06 13.63 -2.26
N GLN A 113 1.23 13.33 -2.48
CA GLN A 113 2.27 14.33 -2.71
C GLN A 113 2.84 14.19 -4.13
N GLN A 114 2.69 15.25 -4.94
CA GLN A 114 3.16 15.25 -6.32
C GLN A 114 4.68 15.11 -6.44
N GLU A 115 5.44 15.72 -5.52
CA GLU A 115 6.91 15.60 -5.51
C GLU A 115 7.38 14.17 -5.28
N LEU A 116 6.70 13.42 -4.41
CA LEU A 116 7.01 12.01 -4.20
C LEU A 116 6.75 11.18 -5.45
N LEU A 117 5.65 11.43 -6.18
CA LEU A 117 5.40 10.76 -7.46
C LEU A 117 6.47 11.07 -8.50
N LYS A 118 6.97 12.31 -8.55
CA LYS A 118 8.07 12.67 -9.46
C LYS A 118 9.34 11.91 -9.11
N ILE A 119 9.68 11.78 -7.83
CA ILE A 119 10.84 10.99 -7.37
C ILE A 119 10.69 9.53 -7.81
N VAL A 120 9.52 8.92 -7.59
CA VAL A 120 9.25 7.55 -8.01
C VAL A 120 9.37 7.40 -9.54
N ALA A 121 8.77 8.32 -10.30
CA ALA A 121 8.84 8.30 -11.76
C ALA A 121 10.28 8.41 -12.28
N ASN A 122 11.10 9.27 -11.65
CA ASN A 122 12.51 9.47 -12.00
C ASN A 122 13.42 8.33 -11.53
N THR A 123 12.92 7.38 -10.74
CA THR A 123 13.70 6.20 -10.31
C THR A 123 13.80 5.16 -11.43
N TYR A 124 12.87 5.16 -12.40
CA TYR A 124 12.92 4.24 -13.52
C TYR A 124 14.00 4.66 -14.53
N ALA A 125 14.93 3.74 -14.83
CA ALA A 125 16.00 4.00 -15.79
C ALA A 125 15.54 3.69 -17.23
N GLY A 126 15.65 4.68 -18.12
CA GLY A 126 15.35 4.53 -19.55
C GLY A 126 13.89 4.80 -19.91
N THR A 127 13.46 4.31 -21.05
CA THR A 127 12.08 4.47 -21.56
C THR A 127 11.22 3.25 -21.21
N THR A 128 9.92 3.46 -21.14
CA THR A 128 8.95 2.41 -20.86
C THR A 128 8.25 1.95 -22.14
N ALA A 129 7.85 0.69 -22.19
CA ALA A 129 7.03 0.18 -23.27
C ALA A 129 5.71 0.97 -23.37
N THR A 130 5.38 1.47 -24.55
CA THR A 130 4.07 2.08 -24.83
C THR A 130 3.26 1.06 -25.61
N LEU A 131 2.37 0.34 -24.93
CA LEU A 131 1.41 -0.51 -25.63
C LEU A 131 0.39 0.40 -26.31
N ASN A 132 0.29 0.32 -27.64
CA ASN A 132 -0.61 1.11 -28.46
C ASN A 132 -2.06 0.88 -27.98
N ARG A 133 -2.71 1.93 -27.46
CA ARG A 133 -4.10 1.87 -26.96
C ARG A 133 -5.13 1.49 -28.05
N ASN A 134 -4.75 1.52 -29.32
CA ASN A 134 -5.66 1.33 -30.45
C ASN A 134 -6.03 -0.13 -30.76
N ASN A 135 -5.47 -1.12 -30.03
CA ASN A 135 -5.77 -2.55 -30.23
C ASN A 135 -6.51 -3.19 -29.03
N LEU A 136 -7.02 -2.39 -28.12
CA LEU A 136 -7.90 -2.84 -27.05
C LEU A 136 -9.30 -2.33 -27.39
N PHE A 137 -10.06 -3.16 -28.13
CA PHE A 137 -11.50 -3.18 -28.45
C PHE A 137 -11.72 -3.54 -29.92
#